data_AF-A0A537JKR1-F1
#
_entry.id   AF-A0A537JKR1-F1
#
_cell.length_a   1.000
_cell.length_b   1.000
_cell.length_c   1.000
_cell.angle_alpha   90.00
_cell.angle_beta   90.00
_cell.angle_gamma   90.00
#
_symmetry.space_group_name_H-M   'P 1'
#
loop_
_entity.id
_entity.type
_entity.pdbx_description
1 polymer ?
#
loop_
_entity_poly.entity_id
_entity_poly.type
_entity_poly.pdbx_seq_one_letter_code
_entity_poly.pdbx_strand_id
1 'polypeptide(L)' 'MARLALLIRCQVCGHEFDTGIRMDRRNFARATFASNYHSCPRCGRRGIYHKEDFRVKEEGSLRTGRAVRGVD' A
#
# COMPACT_ATOMS: atom_id res chain seq x y z
N MET A 1 -1.00 -11.33 10.13
CA MET A 1 -0.14 -11.35 8.94
C MET A 1 0.07 -9.90 8.51
N ALA A 2 1.31 -9.51 8.19
CA ALA A 2 1.61 -8.12 7.86
C ALA A 2 1.02 -7.78 6.48
N ARG A 3 -0.01 -6.92 6.47
CA ARG A 3 -0.63 -6.41 5.24
C ARG A 3 0.29 -5.36 4.64
N LEU A 4 0.75 -5.55 3.41
CA LEU A 4 1.33 -4.45 2.65
C LEU A 4 0.20 -3.54 2.19
N ALA A 5 0.38 -2.23 2.39
CA ALA A 5 -0.34 -1.19 1.67
C ALA A 5 0.43 -0.89 0.38
N LEU A 6 -0.28 -0.85 -0.74
CA LEU A 6 0.31 -0.45 -2.02
C LEU A 6 0.01 1.02 -2.30
N LEU A 7 1.06 1.80 -2.45
CA LEU A 7 1.03 3.21 -2.79
C LEU A 7 1.58 3.40 -4.21
N ILE A 8 1.17 4.45 -4.88
CA ILE A 8 1.70 4.86 -6.18
C ILE A 8 1.98 6.36 -6.17
N ARG A 9 2.91 6.78 -7.03
CA ARG A 9 3.20 8.19 -7.27
C ARG A 9 2.57 8.63 -8.58
N CYS A 10 1.78 9.70 -8.57
CA CYS A 10 1.22 10.25 -9.79
C CYS A 10 2.34 10.69 -10.75
N GLN A 11 2.35 10.14 -11.97
CA GLN A 11 3.34 10.48 -13.00
C GLN A 11 3.23 11.92 -13.52
N VAL A 12 2.14 12.64 -13.18
CA VAL A 12 1.91 14.03 -13.61
C VAL A 12 2.25 15.03 -12.50
N CYS A 13 1.65 14.90 -11.32
CA CYS A 13 1.85 15.88 -10.23
C CYS A 13 2.81 15.41 -9.13
N GLY A 14 3.33 14.19 -9.24
CA GLY A 14 4.28 13.62 -8.29
C GLY A 14 3.70 13.28 -6.91
N HIS A 15 2.40 13.44 -6.69
CA HIS A 15 1.75 13.13 -5.42
C HIS A 15 1.70 11.61 -5.20
N GLU A 16 2.19 11.16 -4.05
CA GLU A 16 2.06 9.78 -3.60
C GLU A 16 0.72 9.57 -2.88
N PHE A 17 0.03 8.49 -3.21
CA PHE A 17 -1.25 8.17 -2.59
C PHE A 17 -1.46 6.65 -2.49
N ASP A 18 -2.28 6.27 -1.50
CA ASP A 18 -2.69 4.89 -1.26
C ASP A 18 -3.70 4.43 -2.31
N THR A 19 -3.51 3.22 -2.85
CA THR A 19 -4.39 2.65 -3.89
C THR A 19 -5.60 1.92 -3.33
N GLY A 20 -5.68 1.73 -2.01
CA GLY A 20 -6.64 0.89 -1.31
C GLY A 20 -6.30 -0.60 -1.34
N ILE A 21 -5.31 -1.01 -2.14
CA ILE A 21 -4.94 -2.41 -2.28
C ILE A 21 -4.15 -2.86 -1.04
N ARG A 22 -4.54 -4.01 -0.49
CA ARG A 22 -3.89 -4.66 0.67
C ARG A 22 -3.56 -6.11 0.34
N MET A 23 -2.32 -6.53 0.58
CA MET A 23 -1.92 -7.92 0.37
C MET A 23 -0.65 -8.30 1.13
N ASP A 24 -0.42 -9.60 1.34
CA ASP A 24 0.81 -10.08 1.95
C ASP A 24 2.00 -10.04 0.98
N ARG A 25 3.22 -9.95 1.53
CA ARG A 25 4.48 -9.94 0.75
C ARG A 25 4.59 -11.07 -0.27
N ARG A 26 4.22 -12.30 0.10
CA ARG A 26 4.29 -13.47 -0.80
C ARG A 26 3.33 -13.34 -1.98
N ASN A 27 2.14 -12.78 -1.75
CA ASN A 27 1.16 -12.54 -2.81
C ASN A 27 1.65 -11.43 -3.75
N PHE A 28 2.17 -10.32 -3.19
CA PHE A 28 2.77 -9.25 -3.99
C PHE A 28 3.92 -9.76 -4.88
N ALA A 29 4.78 -10.63 -4.37
CA ALA A 29 5.88 -11.21 -5.14
C ALA A 29 5.39 -12.00 -6.38
N ARG A 30 4.28 -12.74 -6.25
CA ARG A 30 3.71 -13.56 -7.33
C ARG A 30 2.70 -12.83 -8.20
N ALA A 31 2.16 -11.70 -7.75
CA ALA A 31 1.12 -10.98 -8.44
C ALA A 31 1.61 -10.44 -9.79
N THR A 32 0.80 -10.67 -10.82
CA THR A 32 0.88 -10.05 -12.14
C THR A 32 -0.15 -8.93 -12.18
N PHE A 33 0.26 -7.71 -11.79
CA PHE A 33 -0.60 -6.54 -11.90
C PHE A 33 -0.77 -6.18 -13.38
N ALA A 34 -1.82 -6.69 -14.01
CA ALA A 34 -2.26 -6.19 -15.32
C ALA A 34 -2.76 -4.74 -15.17
N SER A 35 -2.51 -3.89 -16.17
CA SER A 35 -2.78 -2.44 -16.22
C SER A 35 -3.79 -1.91 -15.19
N ASN A 36 -3.30 -1.49 -14.03
CA ASN A 36 -4.13 -0.96 -12.95
C ASN A 36 -4.37 0.54 -13.17
N TYR A 37 -5.64 0.92 -13.31
CA TYR A 37 -6.02 2.31 -13.48
C TYR A 37 -6.24 2.98 -12.14
N HIS A 38 -5.56 4.10 -11.89
CA HIS A 38 -5.80 4.92 -10.72
C HIS A 38 -5.92 6.39 -11.09
N SER A 39 -6.89 7.07 -10.46
CA SER A 39 -7.06 8.52 -10.56
C SER A 39 -6.33 9.18 -9.40
N CYS A 40 -5.48 10.16 -9.70
CA CYS A 40 -4.78 10.91 -8.66
C CYS A 40 -5.79 11.79 -7.89
N PRO A 41 -5.87 11.68 -6.55
CA PRO A 41 -6.78 12.50 -5.75
C PRO A 41 -6.39 13.99 -5.74
N ARG A 42 -5.14 14.32 -6.09
CA ARG A 42 -4.63 15.70 -6.10
C ARG A 42 -4.90 16.44 -7.42
N CYS A 43 -4.65 15.81 -8.56
CA CYS A 43 -4.77 16.46 -9.88
C CYS A 43 -5.88 15.89 -10.78
N GLY A 44 -6.59 14.84 -10.33
CA GLY A 44 -7.67 14.21 -11.08
C GLY A 44 -7.23 13.36 -12.29
N ARG A 45 -5.95 13.37 -12.66
CA ARG A 45 -5.45 12.61 -13.81
C ARG A 45 -5.56 11.11 -13.56
N ARG A 46 -6.14 10.39 -14.53
CA ARG A 46 -6.12 8.93 -14.61
C ARG A 46 -4.81 8.45 -15.25
N GLY A 47 -4.13 7.54 -14.58
CA GLY A 47 -2.91 6.88 -15.06
C GLY A 47 -3.06 5.36 -15.08
N ILE A 48 -2.23 4.70 -15.89
CA ILE A 48 -2.03 3.25 -15.87
C ILE A 48 -0.75 2.98 -15.08
N TYR A 49 -0.81 2.06 -14.14
CA TYR A 49 0.30 1.70 -13.27
C TYR A 49 0.58 0.21 -13.36
N HIS A 50 1.87 -0.12 -13.41
CA HIS A 50 2.42 -1.47 -13.44
C HIS A 50 2.97 -1.85 -12.06
N LYS A 51 3.36 -3.13 -11.92
CA LYS A 51 3.90 -3.66 -10.66
C LYS A 51 5.06 -2.81 -10.10
N GLU A 52 5.94 -2.35 -10.98
CA GLU A 52 7.13 -1.56 -10.63
C GLU A 52 6.81 -0.15 -10.11
N ASP A 53 5.63 0.38 -10.45
CA ASP A 53 5.17 1.68 -9.95
C ASP A 53 4.69 1.62 -8.49
N PHE A 54 4.33 0.42 -8.00
CA PHE A 54 3.86 0.27 -6.64
C PHE A 54 5.00 0.37 -5.63
N ARG A 55 4.83 1.28 -4.67
CA ARG A 55 5.59 1.34 -3.43
C ARG A 55 4.86 0.53 -2.37
N VAL A 56 5.59 -0.32 -1.68
CA VAL A 56 5.04 -1.16 -0.60
C VAL A 56 5.32 -0.49 0.74
N LYS A 57 4.29 -0.34 1.56
CA LYS A 57 4.43 0.06 2.97
C LYS A 57 3.91 -1.06 3.85
N GLU A 58 4.66 -1.42 4.88
CA GLU A 58 4.16 -2.39 5.86
C GLU A 58 3.10 -1.72 6.73
N GLU A 59 1.88 -2.24 6.68
CA GLU A 59 0.88 -1.96 7.70
C GLU A 59 1.30 -2.79 8.92
N GLY A 60 1.99 -2.12 9.84
CA GLY A 60 2.41 -2.73 11.09
C GLY A 60 1.22 -3.41 11.72
N SER A 61 1.30 -4.73 11.90
CA SER A 61 0.40 -5.43 12.80
C SER A 61 0.48 -4.67 14.12
N LEU A 62 -0.58 -3.97 14.50
CA LEU A 62 -0.76 -3.56 15.88
C LEU A 62 -0.61 -4.86 16.67
N ARG A 63 0.58 -5.08 17.23
CA ARG A 63 0.71 -5.91 18.40
C ARG A 63 -0.09 -5.14 19.42
N THR A 64 -1.34 -5.56 19.64
CA THR A 64 -2.09 -5.20 20.84
C THR A 64 -1.21 -5.67 21.98
N GLY A 65 -0.37 -4.76 22.47
CA GLY A 65 0.51 -5.01 23.60
C GLY A 65 -0.39 -5.31 24.78
N ARG A 66 -0.43 -6.58 25.16
CA ARG A 66 -0.91 -7.05 26.44
C ARG A 66 -0.28 -6.18 27.53
N ALA A 67 -1.06 -5.27 28.09
CA ALA A 67 -0.67 -4.56 29.30
C ALA A 67 -0.65 -5.59 30.45
N VAL A 68 0.52 -6.18 30.69
CA VAL A 68 0.81 -6.80 31.97
C VAL A 68 0.94 -5.67 32.98
N ARG A 69 -0.12 -5.43 33.76
CA ARG A 69 0.00 -4.63 34.99
C ARG A 69 0.67 -5.52 36.04
N GLY A 70 1.91 -5.16 36.38
CA GLY A 70 2.60 -5.67 37.55
C GLY A 70 2.01 -5.08 38.84
N VAL A 71 1.95 -5.93 39.85
CA VAL A 71 2.31 -5.74 41.26
C VAL A 71 2.39 -4.29 41.77
N ASP A 72 1.45 -3.93 42.64
CA ASP A 72 1.73 -3.59 44.04
C ASP A 72 0.59 -4.13 44.92
#